data_AF-A0A544XJS4-F1
#
_entry.id   AF-A0A544XJS4-F1
#
_cell.length_a   1.000
_cell.length_b   1.000
_cell.length_c   1.000
_cell.angle_alpha   90.00
_cell.angle_beta   90.00
_cell.angle_gamma   90.00
#
_symmetry.space_group_name_H-M   'P 1'
#
loop_
_entity.id
_entity.type
_entity.pdbx_description
1 polymer ?
#
loop_
_entity_poly.entity_id
_entity_poly.type
_entity_poly.pdbx_seq_one_letter_code
_entity_poly.pdbx_strand_id
1 'polypeptide(L)'
;MPSASVDWPSVAAAGFPFPGDVAVRRLADELSAMLVSPDPAVRDDHAYTALARWTRDGHLDEVLADIGDTSARRFTHPDIQARSFAALVLAR
;
A
#
# COMPACT_ATOMS: atom_id res chain seq x y z
N MET A 1 -19.56 10.42 5.49
CA MET A 1 -19.48 10.67 4.04
C MET A 1 -18.87 9.42 3.42
N PRO A 2 -19.43 8.81 2.35
CA PRO A 2 -18.75 7.70 1.72
C PRO A 2 -17.49 8.26 1.08
N SER A 3 -16.36 7.97 1.73
CA SER A 3 -15.06 8.49 1.36
C SER A 3 -14.70 7.92 -0.02
N ALA A 4 -14.46 8.76 -1.03
CA ALA A 4 -14.16 8.33 -2.40
C ALA A 4 -13.15 7.17 -2.39
N SER A 5 -13.56 5.98 -2.82
CA SER A 5 -12.71 4.79 -2.91
C SER A 5 -11.74 4.98 -4.07
N VAL A 6 -10.47 4.67 -3.88
CA VAL A 6 -9.51 4.70 -4.99
C VAL A 6 -9.89 3.62 -5.99
N ASP A 7 -10.06 4.02 -7.26
CA ASP A 7 -10.24 3.08 -8.36
C ASP A 7 -8.86 2.53 -8.77
N TRP A 8 -8.41 1.49 -8.07
CA TRP A 8 -7.10 0.89 -8.28
C TRP A 8 -6.86 0.38 -9.71
N PRO A 9 -7.81 -0.28 -10.38
CA PRO A 9 -7.68 -0.59 -11.81
C PRO A 9 -7.39 0.62 -12.68
N SER A 10 -8.09 1.75 -12.45
CA SER A 10 -7.85 2.98 -13.19
C SER A 10 -6.48 3.60 -12.89
N VAL A 11 -6.08 3.65 -11.61
CA VAL A 11 -4.75 4.11 -11.19
C VAL A 11 -3.65 3.26 -11.82
N ALA A 12 -3.78 1.94 -11.82
CA ALA A 12 -2.83 1.03 -12.43
C ALA A 12 -2.74 1.22 -13.95
N ALA A 13 -3.89 1.33 -14.64
CA ALA A 13 -3.94 1.58 -16.07
C ALA A 13 -3.32 2.93 -16.47
N ALA A 14 -3.44 3.95 -15.61
CA ALA A 14 -2.87 5.28 -15.81
C ALA A 14 -1.38 5.38 -15.40
N GLY A 15 -0.75 4.30 -14.93
CA GLY A 15 0.66 4.29 -14.55
C GLY A 15 0.95 4.83 -13.14
N PHE A 16 -0.01 4.70 -12.22
CA PHE A 16 0.09 5.09 -10.81
C PHE A 16 0.27 6.59 -10.54
N PRO A 17 -0.57 7.48 -11.13
CA PRO A 17 -0.60 8.87 -10.68
C PRO A 17 -0.99 8.92 -9.19
N PHE A 18 -0.34 9.80 -8.41
CA PHE A 18 -0.68 9.96 -7.01
C PHE A 18 -2.04 10.67 -6.86
N PRO A 19 -3.02 10.07 -6.14
CA PRO A 19 -4.35 10.67 -5.95
C PRO A 19 -4.30 11.75 -4.87
N GLY A 20 -3.89 12.96 -5.26
CA GLY A 20 -3.68 14.10 -4.34
C GLY A 20 -4.94 14.67 -3.69
N ASP A 21 -6.13 14.22 -4.11
CA ASP A 21 -7.42 14.54 -3.51
C ASP A 21 -7.79 13.60 -2.34
N VAL A 22 -7.02 12.51 -2.14
CA VAL A 22 -7.20 11.57 -1.03
C VAL A 22 -6.14 11.82 0.04
N ALA A 23 -6.56 11.86 1.30
CA ALA A 23 -5.64 12.01 2.42
C ALA A 23 -4.60 10.88 2.44
N VAL A 24 -3.31 11.24 2.53
CA VAL A 24 -2.18 10.29 2.46
C VAL A 24 -2.29 9.17 3.50
N ARG A 25 -2.75 9.47 4.71
CA ARG A 25 -2.97 8.47 5.76
C ARG A 25 -4.00 7.42 5.38
N ARG A 26 -5.07 7.84 4.71
CA ARG A 26 -6.09 6.92 4.21
C ARG A 26 -5.55 6.02 3.11
N LEU A 27 -4.73 6.57 2.21
CA LEU A 27 -4.04 5.78 1.19
C LEU A 27 -3.12 4.74 1.83
N ALA A 28 -2.37 5.11 2.86
CA ALA A 28 -1.53 4.19 3.60
C ALA A 28 -2.31 3.06 4.28
N ASP A 29 -3.46 3.37 4.89
CA ASP A 29 -4.36 2.37 5.49
C ASP A 29 -4.91 1.41 4.43
N GLU A 30 -5.36 1.94 3.30
CA GLU A 30 -5.93 1.16 2.19
C GLU A 30 -4.88 0.26 1.54
N LEU A 31 -3.70 0.81 1.20
CA LEU A 31 -2.56 0.05 0.71
C LEU A 31 -2.15 -1.05 1.69
N SER A 32 -2.07 -0.71 2.98
CA SER A 32 -1.75 -1.67 4.02
C SER A 32 -2.74 -2.82 4.02
N ALA A 33 -4.05 -2.57 3.93
CA ALA A 33 -5.05 -3.63 3.88
C ALA A 33 -4.92 -4.50 2.61
N MET A 34 -4.72 -3.89 1.45
CA MET A 34 -4.56 -4.60 0.17
C MET A 34 -3.33 -5.50 0.14
N LEU A 35 -2.24 -5.12 0.81
CA LEU A 35 -1.01 -5.92 0.89
C LEU A 35 -1.21 -7.29 1.58
N VAL A 36 -2.32 -7.49 2.29
CA VAL A 36 -2.67 -8.77 2.93
C VAL A 36 -3.57 -9.62 2.03
N SER A 37 -4.01 -9.12 0.89
CA SER A 37 -4.91 -9.83 -0.03
C SER A 37 -4.28 -11.12 -0.55
N PRO A 38 -5.04 -12.24 -0.61
CA PRO A 38 -4.60 -13.45 -1.30
C PRO A 38 -4.53 -13.26 -2.83
N ASP A 39 -5.28 -12.29 -3.37
CA ASP A 39 -5.30 -11.97 -4.80
C ASP A 39 -4.03 -11.20 -5.21
N PRO A 40 -3.16 -11.77 -6.07
CA PRO A 40 -1.94 -11.09 -6.53
C PRO A 40 -2.22 -9.82 -7.33
N ALA A 41 -3.35 -9.69 -8.03
CA ALA A 41 -3.65 -8.45 -8.75
C ALA A 41 -3.87 -7.28 -7.76
N VAL A 42 -4.50 -7.56 -6.62
CA VAL A 42 -4.70 -6.56 -5.56
C VAL A 42 -3.40 -6.27 -4.82
N ARG A 43 -2.67 -7.31 -4.43
CA ARG A 43 -1.50 -7.17 -3.55
C ARG A 43 -0.24 -6.71 -4.29
N ASP A 44 0.05 -7.30 -5.44
CA ASP A 44 1.31 -7.13 -6.17
C ASP A 44 1.15 -6.02 -7.22
N ASP A 45 0.19 -6.21 -8.13
CA ASP A 45 0.02 -5.33 -9.29
C ASP A 45 -0.49 -3.95 -8.87
N HIS A 46 -1.36 -3.87 -7.86
CA HIS A 46 -1.84 -2.59 -7.34
C HIS A 46 -1.04 -2.10 -6.12
N ALA A 47 -1.23 -2.71 -4.95
CA ALA A 47 -0.79 -2.11 -3.70
C ALA A 47 0.73 -1.99 -3.58
N TYR A 48 1.46 -3.08 -3.82
CA TYR A 48 2.91 -3.06 -3.71
C TYR A 48 3.54 -2.18 -4.79
N THR A 49 3.07 -2.25 -6.03
CA THR A 49 3.55 -1.37 -7.12
C THR A 49 3.31 0.12 -6.82
N ALA A 50 2.14 0.48 -6.30
CA ALA A 50 1.81 1.85 -5.93
C ALA A 50 2.68 2.34 -4.77
N LEU A 51 2.73 1.59 -3.65
CA LEU A 51 3.56 1.92 -2.50
C LEU A 51 5.03 2.07 -2.90
N ALA A 52 5.51 1.14 -3.72
CA ALA A 52 6.86 1.16 -4.24
C ALA A 52 7.20 2.46 -4.99
N ARG A 53 6.32 2.91 -5.88
CA ARG A 53 6.50 4.13 -6.66
C ARG A 53 6.39 5.36 -5.77
N TRP A 54 5.29 5.48 -5.04
CA TRP A 54 4.97 6.67 -4.25
C TRP A 54 5.93 6.89 -3.07
N THR A 55 6.50 5.83 -2.48
CA THR A 55 7.62 5.97 -1.52
C THR A 55 8.86 6.54 -2.20
N ARG A 56 9.20 6.09 -3.42
CA ARG A 56 10.37 6.62 -4.14
C ARG A 56 10.18 8.09 -4.54
N ASP A 57 8.96 8.45 -4.88
CA ASP A 57 8.60 9.81 -5.33
C ASP A 57 8.37 10.78 -4.14
N GLY A 58 8.47 10.30 -2.90
CA GLY A 58 8.32 11.11 -1.68
C GLY A 58 6.88 11.42 -1.27
N HIS A 59 5.89 10.83 -1.96
CA HIS A 59 4.48 11.11 -1.70
C HIS A 59 3.95 10.50 -0.38
N LEU A 60 4.68 9.54 0.20
CA LEU A 60 4.28 8.84 1.43
C LEU A 60 5.11 9.24 2.66
N ASP A 61 5.98 10.25 2.55
CA ASP A 61 6.96 10.61 3.59
C ASP A 61 6.32 10.88 4.96
N GLU A 62 5.13 11.49 4.97
CA GLU A 62 4.38 11.80 6.19
C GLU A 62 3.89 10.55 6.95
N VAL A 63 3.85 9.39 6.30
CA VAL A 63 3.25 8.16 6.84
C VAL A 63 4.19 6.95 6.77
N LEU A 64 5.45 7.12 6.38
CA LEU A 64 6.42 6.01 6.28
C LEU A 64 6.61 5.30 7.62
N ALA A 65 6.64 6.03 8.74
CA ALA A 65 6.75 5.43 10.06
C ALA A 65 5.55 4.52 10.39
N ASP A 66 4.32 4.98 10.14
CA ASP A 66 3.09 4.22 10.35
C ASP A 66 3.05 2.94 9.48
N ILE A 67 3.51 3.04 8.23
CA ILE A 67 3.64 1.91 7.28
C ILE A 67 4.68 0.90 7.78
N GLY A 68 5.84 1.38 8.23
CA GLY A 68 6.92 0.56 8.78
C GLY A 68 6.49 -0.21 10.02
N ASP A 69 5.89 0.48 10.98
CA ASP A 69 5.34 -0.12 12.20
C ASP A 69 4.27 -1.18 11.91
N THR A 70 3.39 -0.89 10.96
CA THR A 70 2.35 -1.84 10.53
C THR A 70 2.96 -3.07 9.86
N SER A 71 4.01 -2.89 9.07
CA SER A 71 4.74 -3.99 8.44
C SER A 71 5.49 -4.83 9.47
N ALA A 72 6.17 -4.21 10.44
CA ALA A 72 6.89 -4.93 11.50
C ALA A 72 5.94 -5.82 12.32
N ARG A 73 4.74 -5.34 12.66
CA ARG A 73 3.72 -6.14 13.36
C ARG A 73 3.24 -7.37 12.57
N ARG A 74 3.38 -7.38 11.23
CA ARG A 74 2.89 -8.47 10.37
C ARG A 74 3.81 -9.68 10.32
N PHE A 75 5.02 -9.64 10.88
CA PHE A 75 5.90 -10.82 10.88
C PHE A 75 5.30 -12.03 11.62
N THR A 76 4.32 -11.83 12.49
CA THR A 76 3.59 -12.91 13.19
C THR A 76 2.16 -13.10 12.65
N HIS A 77 1.78 -12.43 11.56
CA HIS A 77 0.45 -12.56 10.97
C HIS A 77 0.20 -14.00 10.52
N PRO A 78 -1.01 -14.58 10.68
CA PRO A 78 -1.29 -15.98 10.30
C PRO A 78 -1.08 -16.24 8.80
N ASP A 79 -1.44 -15.27 7.96
CA ASP A 79 -1.32 -15.42 6.52
C ASP A 79 0.09 -15.16 5.97
N ILE A 80 0.54 -16.02 5.05
CA ILE A 80 1.89 -15.96 4.49
C ILE A 80 2.15 -14.68 3.69
N GLN A 81 1.17 -14.22 2.91
CA GLN A 81 1.32 -13.01 2.10
C GLN A 81 1.56 -11.77 2.95
N ALA A 82 0.92 -11.65 4.12
CA ALA A 82 1.15 -10.55 5.04
C ALA A 82 2.59 -10.52 5.56
N ARG A 83 3.14 -11.70 5.92
CA ARG A 83 4.52 -11.82 6.38
C ARG A 83 5.53 -11.51 5.27
N SER A 84 5.30 -12.05 4.07
CA SER A 84 6.19 -11.85 2.92
C SER A 84 6.22 -10.39 2.48
N PHE A 85 5.06 -9.73 2.36
CA PHE A 85 5.00 -8.34 1.94
C PHE A 85 5.44 -7.36 3.01
N ALA A 86 5.28 -7.70 4.30
CA ALA A 86 5.91 -6.95 5.38
C ALA A 86 7.43 -6.87 5.24
N ALA A 87 8.08 -8.00 4.91
CA ALA A 87 9.52 -8.03 4.65
C ALA A 87 9.90 -7.15 3.44
N LEU A 88 9.12 -7.22 2.35
CA LEU A 88 9.38 -6.44 1.14
C LEU A 88 9.21 -4.93 1.35
N VAL A 89 8.19 -4.51 2.11
CA VAL A 89 7.97 -3.10 2.43
C VAL A 89 9.11 -2.54 3.29
N LEU A 90 9.59 -3.31 4.26
CA LEU A 90 10.69 -2.88 5.15
C LEU A 90 12.08 -2.92 4.51
N ALA A 91 12.26 -3.72 3.46
CA ALA A 91 13.54 -3.81 2.73
C ALA A 91 13.74 -2.69 1.70
N ARG A 92 12.79 -1.75 1.61
CA ARG A 92 12.78 -0.66 0.64
C ARG A 92 13.38 0.61 1.22
#